data_AF-A0A2W2F934-F1
#
_entry.id   AF-A0A2W2F934-F1
#
_cell.length_a   1.000
_cell.length_b   1.000
_cell.length_c   1.000
_cell.angle_alpha   90.00
_cell.angle_beta   90.00
_cell.angle_gamma   90.00
#
_symmetry.space_group_name_H-M   'P 1'
#
loop_
_entity.id
_entity.type
_entity.pdbx_description
1 polymer ?
#
loop_
_entity_poly.entity_id
_entity_poly.type
_entity_poly.pdbx_seq_one_letter_code
_entity_poly.pdbx_strand_id
1 'polypeptide(L)'
;MILRRAPLRLLPAWASPVREVAVGATAALAGMLLLACLWPGALPPPGSPAWLLAAGLVALAMALIALAALGFEIVRRPPGALHRLGREHAGLHALVAEVAAELGVRPPRRLYAWACADAMAIRPAPGRRELWIGLPYLTELSRAELRCLVAHELALLCGRRSRAADAMYALWIEEREPPPEAETVAAALLGAADAAAARVAGAQTAAMALIRAQALKQSFLWFTDRYGTPAAVALDGFPLDLYAAWRWKVREDLLVERGWHRTRDRLARSPLMLRRLRALGGDPAALTERPPPRAPGLPGLRDGLPERAEARLARHHLRWWLSDRYRLPNAGSLHGVPEQVWDAHLEERLDGVRRLLGMPGDTPARRVAEAVATGWTAGEPPCEWACPHAVPAVCALIPAIHRTLREAGYGYADPLRQRVLVGWDGGRTDVVSLAEAIAGGGPVDALLPMAGKASDVS
;
A
#
# COMPACT_ATOMS: atom_id res chain seq x y z
N MET A 1 15.09 -13.09 54.63
CA MET A 1 15.80 -12.74 53.39
C MET A 1 14.93 -13.24 52.23
N ILE A 2 14.68 -12.39 51.22
CA ILE A 2 13.84 -12.64 50.02
C ILE A 2 12.33 -12.73 50.28
N LEU A 3 11.68 -11.62 50.66
CA LEU A 3 10.25 -11.34 50.42
C LEU A 3 9.93 -9.90 50.88
N ARG A 4 10.53 -8.91 50.20
CA ARG A 4 10.19 -7.48 50.37
C ARG A 4 10.84 -6.59 49.30
N ARG A 5 10.62 -6.87 48.01
CA ARG A 5 10.91 -5.92 46.92
C ARG A 5 9.91 -6.10 45.76
N ALA A 6 9.14 -5.03 45.52
CA ALA A 6 8.37 -4.70 44.31
C ALA A 6 7.00 -5.37 44.08
N PRO A 7 5.90 -4.85 44.67
CA PRO A 7 4.52 -5.14 44.24
C PRO A 7 4.12 -4.48 42.89
N LEU A 8 5.04 -3.82 42.19
CA LEU A 8 4.77 -3.07 40.94
C LEU A 8 5.06 -3.84 39.64
N ARG A 9 5.17 -5.17 39.67
CA ARG A 9 5.47 -6.01 38.48
C ARG A 9 4.27 -6.78 37.91
N LEU A 10 3.04 -6.50 38.34
CA LEU A 10 1.85 -7.22 37.89
C LEU A 10 0.75 -6.29 37.33
N LEU A 11 1.12 -5.18 36.69
CA LEU A 11 0.15 -4.36 35.94
C LEU A 11 0.38 -4.48 34.42
N PRO A 12 -0.69 -4.75 33.63
CA PRO A 12 -0.63 -5.01 32.19
C PRO A 12 -0.22 -3.79 31.35
N ALA A 13 0.32 -4.05 30.15
CA ALA A 13 1.01 -3.09 29.28
C ALA A 13 0.16 -1.93 28.73
N TRP A 14 -1.17 -1.97 28.83
CA TRP A 14 -2.02 -0.82 28.52
C TRP A 14 -1.90 0.32 29.54
N ALA A 15 -1.21 0.11 30.67
CA ALA A 15 -0.89 1.15 31.65
C ALA A 15 0.47 1.84 31.42
N SER A 16 1.19 1.51 30.34
CA SER A 16 2.52 2.10 30.03
C SER A 16 2.52 3.61 29.79
N PRO A 17 1.55 4.23 29.08
CA PRO A 17 1.52 5.67 28.90
C PRO A 17 1.21 6.38 30.22
N VAL A 18 0.27 5.84 31.01
CA VAL A 18 -0.09 6.35 32.34
C VAL A 18 1.13 6.35 33.27
N ARG A 19 2.00 5.35 33.17
CA ARG A 19 3.23 5.28 33.96
C ARG A 19 4.27 6.34 33.57
N GLU A 20 4.34 6.71 32.30
CA GLU A 20 5.31 7.71 31.82
C GLU A 20 4.80 9.13 31.99
N VAL A 21 3.50 9.34 31.83
CA VAL A 21 2.82 10.55 32.31
C VAL A 21 2.96 10.67 33.81
N ALA A 22 2.81 9.57 34.58
CA ALA A 22 3.02 9.60 36.02
C ALA A 22 4.49 9.90 36.37
N VAL A 23 5.47 9.22 35.76
CA VAL A 23 6.90 9.46 36.03
C VAL A 23 7.36 10.83 35.58
N GLY A 24 6.91 11.30 34.41
CA GLY A 24 7.13 12.67 33.92
C GLY A 24 6.50 13.70 34.85
N ALA A 25 5.26 13.48 35.29
CA ALA A 25 4.61 14.30 36.30
C ALA A 25 5.38 14.29 37.62
N THR A 26 5.85 13.13 38.07
CA THR A 26 6.57 13.01 39.35
C THR A 26 7.93 13.67 39.27
N ALA A 27 8.62 13.58 38.14
CA ALA A 27 9.91 14.24 37.89
C ALA A 27 9.74 15.76 37.73
N ALA A 28 8.70 16.23 37.05
CA ALA A 28 8.37 17.65 36.96
C ALA A 28 7.97 18.23 38.33
N LEU A 29 7.16 17.48 39.10
CA LEU A 29 6.78 17.85 40.45
C LEU A 29 8.00 17.86 41.39
N ALA A 30 8.87 16.85 41.30
CA ALA A 30 10.11 16.78 42.07
C ALA A 30 11.08 17.89 41.66
N GLY A 31 11.18 18.23 40.38
CA GLY A 31 11.99 19.34 39.88
C GLY A 31 11.47 20.70 40.35
N MET A 32 10.15 20.91 40.33
CA MET A 32 9.52 22.10 40.93
C MET A 32 9.76 22.18 42.43
N LEU A 33 9.63 21.07 43.16
CA LEU A 33 9.91 21.00 44.59
C LEU A 33 11.40 21.28 44.88
N LEU A 34 12.31 20.76 44.05
CA LEU A 34 13.75 21.02 44.19
C LEU A 34 14.08 22.49 43.93
N LEU A 35 13.51 23.09 42.87
CA LEU A 35 13.64 24.52 42.57
C LEU A 35 13.05 25.40 43.68
N ALA A 36 11.91 25.00 44.26
CA ALA A 36 11.32 25.67 45.42
C ALA A 36 12.25 25.64 46.63
N CYS A 37 12.91 24.51 46.88
CA CYS A 37 13.86 24.35 47.99
C CYS A 37 15.18 25.08 47.75
N LEU A 38 15.69 25.10 46.52
CA LEU A 38 16.97 25.71 46.19
C LEU A 38 16.88 27.23 45.95
N TRP A 39 15.70 27.74 45.58
CA TRP A 39 15.49 29.18 45.33
C TRP A 39 14.12 29.63 45.85
N PRO A 40 13.99 29.89 47.17
CA PRO A 40 12.70 30.20 47.81
C PRO A 40 11.98 31.44 47.25
N GLY A 41 12.69 32.32 46.54
CA GLY A 41 12.11 33.51 45.88
C GLY A 41 11.76 33.35 44.40
N ALA A 42 11.99 32.19 43.78
CA ALA A 42 11.77 31.98 42.34
C ALA A 42 10.34 31.58 42.01
N LEU A 43 9.60 31.06 42.99
CA LEU A 43 8.19 30.71 42.81
C LEU A 43 7.30 31.84 43.32
N PRO A 44 6.32 32.28 42.52
CA PRO A 44 5.36 33.27 42.96
C PRO A 44 4.56 32.72 44.15
N PRO A 45 4.13 33.58 45.09
CA PRO A 45 3.45 33.13 46.30
C PRO A 45 2.19 32.32 45.94
N PRO A 46 1.92 31.21 46.64
CA PRO A 46 0.75 30.38 46.36
C PRO A 46 -0.53 31.21 46.44
N GLY A 47 -1.39 31.07 45.44
CA GLY A 47 -2.62 31.87 45.29
C GLY A 47 -2.47 33.17 44.50
N SER A 48 -1.25 33.58 44.16
CA SER A 48 -1.04 34.71 43.24
C SER A 48 -1.40 34.34 41.78
N PRO A 49 -1.74 35.33 40.94
CA PRO A 49 -2.03 35.09 39.53
C PRO A 49 -0.89 34.40 38.78
N ALA A 50 0.36 34.73 39.11
CA ALA A 50 1.56 34.12 38.51
C ALA A 50 1.71 32.63 38.89
N TRP A 51 1.29 32.24 40.10
CA TRP A 51 1.30 30.84 40.53
C TRP A 51 0.27 30.01 39.75
N LEU A 52 -0.93 30.55 39.57
CA LEU A 52 -1.99 29.90 38.77
C LEU A 52 -1.57 29.71 37.30
N LEU A 53 -0.88 30.70 36.73
CA LEU A 53 -0.33 30.65 35.38
C LEU A 53 0.75 29.56 35.22
N ALA A 54 1.70 29.49 36.15
CA ALA A 54 2.74 28.47 36.14
C ALA A 54 2.15 27.05 36.29
N ALA A 55 1.22 26.86 37.22
CA ALA A 55 0.51 25.59 37.40
C ALA A 55 -0.28 25.20 36.14
N GLY A 56 -0.95 26.17 35.50
CA GLY A 56 -1.67 25.98 34.25
C GLY A 56 -0.77 25.55 33.09
N LEU A 57 0.41 26.17 32.94
CA LEU A 57 1.39 25.80 31.92
C LEU A 57 1.96 24.38 32.11
N VAL A 58 2.24 23.99 33.36
CA VAL A 58 2.70 22.62 33.67
C VAL A 58 1.59 21.61 33.38
N ALA A 59 0.36 21.89 33.80
CA ALA A 59 -0.78 21.02 33.52
C ALA A 59 -1.04 20.87 32.01
N LEU A 60 -0.94 21.97 31.26
CA LEU A 60 -1.05 21.97 29.79
C LEU A 60 0.07 21.14 29.15
N ALA A 61 1.33 21.33 29.56
CA ALA A 61 2.45 20.54 29.06
C ALA A 61 2.25 19.04 29.33
N MET A 62 1.80 18.68 30.53
CA MET A 62 1.49 17.29 30.89
C MET A 62 0.32 16.73 30.08
N ALA A 63 -0.72 17.52 29.84
CA ALA A 63 -1.87 17.13 29.00
C ALA A 63 -1.45 16.93 27.55
N LEU A 64 -0.62 17.81 27.00
CA LEU A 64 -0.07 17.67 25.65
C LEU A 64 0.83 16.43 25.51
N ILE A 65 1.67 16.14 26.51
CA ILE A 65 2.48 14.91 26.55
C ILE A 65 1.58 13.68 26.62
N ALA A 66 0.54 13.69 27.46
CA ALA A 66 -0.41 12.59 27.57
C ALA A 66 -1.21 12.37 26.28
N LEU A 67 -1.65 13.45 25.63
CA LEU A 67 -2.33 13.42 24.33
C LEU A 67 -1.40 12.92 23.21
N ALA A 68 -0.14 13.37 23.18
CA ALA A 68 0.85 12.87 22.24
C ALA A 68 1.12 11.37 22.46
N ALA A 69 1.22 10.94 23.72
CA ALA A 69 1.39 9.52 24.07
C ALA A 69 0.14 8.67 23.70
N LEU A 70 -1.07 9.20 23.91
CA LEU A 70 -2.31 8.54 23.50
C LEU A 70 -2.46 8.47 21.97
N GLY A 71 -2.17 9.57 21.27
CA GLY A 71 -2.18 9.63 19.81
C GLY A 71 -1.21 8.62 19.19
N PHE A 72 -0.02 8.50 19.78
CA PHE A 72 0.99 7.54 19.36
C PHE A 72 0.58 6.07 19.59
N GLU A 73 -0.32 5.80 20.55
CA GLU A 73 -0.84 4.45 20.80
C GLU A 73 -2.02 4.09 19.87
N ILE A 74 -2.82 5.07 19.46
CA ILE A 74 -3.88 4.90 18.45
C ILE A 74 -3.26 4.49 17.09
N VAL A 75 -2.14 5.11 16.74
CA VAL A 75 -1.34 4.78 15.54
C VAL A 75 -0.80 3.34 15.56
N ARG A 76 -0.50 2.79 16.75
CA ARG A 76 0.18 1.49 16.90
C ARG A 76 -0.75 0.29 17.02
N ARG A 77 -2.07 0.46 16.93
CA ARG A 77 -2.97 -0.70 16.97
C ARG A 77 -2.57 -1.68 15.87
N PRO A 78 -2.26 -2.94 16.22
CA PRO A 78 -1.95 -3.92 15.19
C PRO A 78 -3.13 -3.95 14.22
N PRO A 79 -2.86 -3.86 12.90
CA PRO A 79 -3.90 -3.91 11.90
C PRO A 79 -4.71 -5.19 12.17
N GLY A 80 -6.02 -5.02 12.35
CA GLY A 80 -6.97 -6.03 12.83
C GLY A 80 -7.09 -7.32 12.02
N ALA A 81 -6.19 -7.61 11.07
CA ALA A 81 -6.01 -8.95 10.53
C ALA A 81 -4.54 -9.25 10.22
N LEU A 82 -3.91 -9.94 11.17
CA LEU A 82 -2.64 -10.60 10.97
C LEU A 82 -2.89 -12.12 10.95
N HIS A 83 -2.34 -12.81 9.96
CA HIS A 83 -2.33 -14.26 9.94
C HIS A 83 -0.97 -14.76 10.43
N ARG A 84 -0.94 -15.47 11.55
CA ARG A 84 0.31 -16.00 12.09
C ARG A 84 0.85 -17.08 11.16
N LEU A 85 2.09 -16.91 10.71
CA LEU A 85 2.82 -17.88 9.89
C LEU A 85 3.53 -18.87 10.82
N GLY A 86 2.98 -20.08 10.93
CA GLY A 86 3.46 -21.12 11.83
C GLY A 86 4.64 -21.92 11.28
N ARG A 87 4.79 -23.15 11.77
CA ARG A 87 5.91 -24.06 11.41
C ARG A 87 5.76 -24.62 10.00
N GLU A 88 4.55 -24.66 9.47
CA GLU A 88 4.23 -25.00 8.08
C GLU A 88 4.95 -24.10 7.06
N HIS A 89 5.39 -22.90 7.49
CA HIS A 89 6.19 -21.99 6.69
C HIS A 89 7.69 -22.01 7.08
N ALA A 90 8.25 -23.19 7.37
CA ALA A 90 9.62 -23.36 7.86
C ALA A 90 10.68 -22.67 6.97
N GLY A 91 10.49 -22.66 5.64
CA GLY A 91 11.40 -21.98 4.71
C GLY A 91 11.49 -20.46 4.93
N LEU A 92 10.37 -19.81 5.28
CA LEU A 92 10.37 -18.37 5.61
C LEU A 92 11.05 -18.12 6.96
N HIS A 93 10.78 -18.95 7.97
CA HIS A 93 11.43 -18.85 9.28
C HIS A 93 12.95 -19.03 9.17
N ALA A 94 13.41 -19.99 8.37
CA ALA A 94 14.82 -20.21 8.09
C ALA A 94 15.45 -18.98 7.41
N LEU A 95 14.82 -18.44 6.36
CA LEU A 95 15.28 -17.22 5.69
C LEU A 95 15.42 -16.04 6.67
N VAL A 96 14.43 -15.82 7.53
CA VAL A 96 14.48 -14.74 8.53
C VAL A 96 15.60 -14.98 9.55
N ALA A 97 15.80 -16.22 9.99
CA ALA A 97 16.88 -16.56 10.91
C ALA A 97 18.27 -16.37 10.28
N GLU A 98 18.45 -16.80 9.02
CA GLU A 98 19.68 -16.60 8.23
C GLU A 98 20.02 -15.10 8.12
N VAL A 99 19.05 -14.27 7.69
CA VAL A 99 19.25 -12.82 7.57
C VAL A 99 19.55 -12.18 8.91
N ALA A 100 18.83 -12.57 9.97
CA ALA A 100 19.07 -12.04 11.31
C ALA A 100 20.48 -12.38 11.82
N ALA A 101 20.94 -13.61 11.59
CA ALA A 101 22.28 -14.06 11.95
C ALA A 101 23.36 -13.23 11.22
N GLU A 102 23.19 -13.03 9.91
CA GLU A 102 24.12 -12.25 9.10
C GLU A 102 24.18 -10.76 9.47
N LEU A 103 23.05 -10.20 9.88
CA LEU A 103 23.00 -8.83 10.40
C LEU A 103 23.50 -8.71 11.85
N GLY A 104 23.78 -9.82 12.54
CA GLY A 104 24.14 -9.82 13.96
C GLY A 104 23.00 -9.36 14.88
N VAL A 105 21.75 -9.61 14.50
CA VAL A 105 20.55 -9.18 15.24
C VAL A 105 19.72 -10.37 15.69
N ARG A 106 18.93 -10.20 16.77
CA ARG A 106 18.00 -11.26 17.19
C ARG A 106 16.83 -11.37 16.20
N PRO A 107 16.49 -12.57 15.71
CA PRO A 107 15.36 -12.75 14.80
C PRO A 107 14.03 -12.43 15.50
N PRO A 108 13.02 -11.96 14.74
CA PRO A 108 11.63 -11.92 15.19
C PRO A 108 11.16 -13.31 15.62
N ARG A 109 10.43 -13.39 16.74
CA ARG A 109 9.88 -14.67 17.24
C ARG A 109 8.56 -15.03 16.58
N ARG A 110 7.89 -14.06 15.96
CA ARG A 110 6.60 -14.23 15.32
C ARG A 110 6.61 -13.57 13.96
N LEU A 111 6.20 -14.33 12.97
CA LEU A 111 6.03 -13.88 11.60
C LEU A 111 4.53 -13.85 11.31
N TYR A 112 4.08 -12.81 10.63
CA TYR A 112 2.69 -12.62 10.27
C TYR A 112 2.57 -12.27 8.80
N ALA A 113 1.59 -12.88 8.13
CA ALA A 113 1.07 -12.36 6.89
C ALA A 113 0.16 -11.17 7.21
N TRP A 114 0.32 -10.09 6.46
CA TRP A 114 -0.45 -8.88 6.57
C TRP A 114 -1.24 -8.61 5.29
N ALA A 115 -2.36 -7.91 5.42
CA ALA A 115 -3.33 -7.71 4.36
C ALA A 115 -2.83 -6.73 3.27
N CYS A 116 -1.93 -5.81 3.62
CA CYS A 116 -1.42 -4.79 2.71
C CYS A 116 -0.19 -5.28 1.93
N ALA A 117 0.10 -4.66 0.79
CA ALA A 117 1.37 -4.82 0.08
C ALA A 117 2.46 -3.95 0.75
N ASP A 118 2.85 -4.33 1.97
CA ASP A 118 3.87 -3.63 2.73
C ASP A 118 4.61 -4.60 3.68
N ALA A 119 5.69 -4.17 4.32
CA ALA A 119 6.34 -4.95 5.37
C ALA A 119 6.70 -4.07 6.55
N MET A 120 6.71 -4.66 7.73
CA MET A 120 7.08 -3.94 8.94
C MET A 120 7.63 -4.89 9.99
N ALA A 121 8.86 -4.62 10.45
CA ALA A 121 9.36 -5.21 11.69
C ALA A 121 9.05 -4.29 12.88
N ILE A 122 8.43 -4.83 13.93
CA ILE A 122 7.99 -4.05 15.10
C ILE A 122 8.40 -4.67 16.44
N ARG A 123 8.30 -3.85 17.49
CA ARG A 123 8.46 -4.24 18.90
C ARG A 123 7.18 -3.92 19.68
N PRO A 124 6.16 -4.81 19.68
CA PRO A 124 4.90 -4.54 20.38
C PRO A 124 5.05 -4.54 21.91
N ALA A 125 6.11 -5.15 22.44
CA ALA A 125 6.44 -5.14 23.85
C ALA A 125 7.96 -5.30 24.05
N PRO A 126 8.52 -4.92 25.21
CA PRO A 126 9.92 -5.18 25.52
C PRO A 126 10.28 -6.65 25.31
N GLY A 127 11.33 -6.90 24.51
CA GLY A 127 11.79 -8.26 24.19
C GLY A 127 10.93 -9.05 23.18
N ARG A 128 9.75 -8.55 22.79
CA ARG A 128 8.92 -9.14 21.73
C ARG A 128 9.21 -8.44 20.41
N ARG A 129 9.63 -9.22 19.41
CA ARG A 129 9.89 -8.76 18.05
C ARG A 129 9.00 -9.52 17.09
N GLU A 130 8.35 -8.80 16.21
CA GLU A 130 7.48 -9.36 15.18
C GLU A 130 7.88 -8.81 13.82
N LEU A 131 7.66 -9.61 12.79
CA LEU A 131 7.80 -9.19 11.41
C LEU A 131 6.49 -9.48 10.70
N TRP A 132 5.90 -8.43 10.15
CA TRP A 132 4.69 -8.47 9.37
C TRP A 132 5.08 -8.29 7.91
N ILE A 133 4.69 -9.23 7.06
CA ILE A 133 4.98 -9.18 5.63
C ILE A 133 3.65 -9.28 4.90
N GLY A 134 3.43 -8.32 4.02
CA GLY A 134 2.28 -8.27 3.15
C GLY A 134 2.12 -9.54 2.34
N LEU A 135 0.91 -10.09 2.28
CA LEU A 135 0.60 -11.23 1.44
C LEU A 135 0.99 -11.00 -0.04
N PRO A 136 0.82 -9.80 -0.61
CA PRO A 136 1.36 -9.47 -1.93
C PRO A 136 2.87 -9.68 -2.06
N TYR A 137 3.65 -9.32 -1.04
CA TYR A 137 5.10 -9.51 -1.05
C TYR A 137 5.48 -10.98 -0.85
N LEU A 138 4.81 -11.70 0.05
CA LEU A 138 5.06 -13.12 0.31
C LEU A 138 4.81 -14.01 -0.92
N THR A 139 3.83 -13.64 -1.74
CA THR A 139 3.43 -14.42 -2.91
C THR A 139 4.23 -14.05 -4.16
N GLU A 140 4.61 -12.77 -4.32
CA GLU A 140 5.17 -12.26 -5.57
C GLU A 140 6.67 -11.95 -5.58
N LEU A 141 7.29 -11.69 -4.43
CA LEU A 141 8.74 -11.51 -4.37
C LEU A 141 9.49 -12.84 -4.46
N SER A 142 10.61 -12.84 -5.17
CA SER A 142 11.55 -13.96 -5.19
C SER A 142 12.19 -14.16 -3.81
N ARG A 143 12.85 -15.32 -3.60
CA ARG A 143 13.60 -15.57 -2.36
C ARG A 143 14.65 -14.48 -2.08
N ALA A 144 15.36 -14.03 -3.11
CA ALA A 144 16.41 -13.01 -2.97
C ALA A 144 15.83 -11.64 -2.60
N GLU A 145 14.72 -11.25 -3.23
CA GLU A 145 14.04 -9.99 -2.93
C GLU A 145 13.40 -10.02 -1.53
N LEU A 146 12.81 -11.14 -1.11
CA LEU A 146 12.34 -11.33 0.26
C LEU A 146 13.50 -11.24 1.26
N ARG A 147 14.67 -11.78 0.93
CA ARG A 147 15.87 -11.66 1.76
C ARG A 147 16.32 -10.20 1.92
N CYS A 148 16.29 -9.40 0.84
CA CYS A 148 16.51 -7.95 0.90
C CYS A 148 15.49 -7.26 1.80
N LEU A 149 14.20 -7.53 1.59
CA LEU A 149 13.10 -6.92 2.34
C LEU A 149 13.22 -7.21 3.84
N VAL A 150 13.48 -8.47 4.21
CA VAL A 150 13.70 -8.87 5.60
C VAL A 150 14.92 -8.15 6.18
N ALA A 151 16.02 -8.07 5.44
CA ALA A 151 17.22 -7.37 5.92
C ALA A 151 16.96 -5.89 6.17
N HIS A 152 16.26 -5.22 5.25
CA HIS A 152 15.84 -3.83 5.37
C HIS A 152 14.99 -3.63 6.63
N GLU A 153 13.94 -4.43 6.82
CA GLU A 153 13.03 -4.33 7.95
C GLU A 153 13.73 -4.60 9.29
N LEU A 154 14.59 -5.61 9.38
CA LEU A 154 15.34 -5.91 10.60
C LEU A 154 16.34 -4.82 10.97
N ALA A 155 16.97 -4.21 9.96
CA ALA A 155 17.86 -3.07 10.15
C ALA A 155 17.07 -1.83 10.62
N LEU A 156 15.93 -1.51 10.01
CA LEU A 156 15.02 -0.46 10.47
C LEU A 156 14.56 -0.69 11.91
N LEU A 157 14.16 -1.91 12.26
CA LEU A 157 13.77 -2.24 13.63
C LEU A 157 14.90 -1.99 14.63
N CYS A 158 16.15 -2.22 14.23
CA CYS A 158 17.33 -1.97 15.05
C CYS A 158 17.74 -0.50 15.10
N GLY A 159 17.58 0.26 14.01
CA GLY A 159 17.83 1.69 13.98
C GLY A 159 16.82 2.47 14.81
N ARG A 160 15.54 2.06 14.79
CA ARG A 160 14.45 2.65 15.60
C ARG A 160 14.48 2.24 17.07
N ARG A 161 15.67 1.94 17.64
CA ARG A 161 15.81 1.47 19.03
C ARG A 161 15.41 2.51 20.05
N SER A 162 15.77 3.78 19.82
CA SER A 162 15.34 4.89 20.66
C SER A 162 13.91 5.28 20.31
N ARG A 163 13.14 5.71 21.32
CA ARG A 163 11.77 6.19 21.13
C ARG A 163 11.73 7.45 20.28
N ALA A 164 12.72 8.33 20.42
CA ALA A 164 12.84 9.54 19.62
C ALA A 164 12.99 9.22 18.12
N ALA A 165 13.89 8.28 17.75
CA ALA A 165 14.05 7.90 16.36
C ALA A 165 12.78 7.21 15.79
N ASP A 166 12.13 6.37 16.60
CA ASP A 166 10.89 5.70 16.19
C ASP A 166 9.73 6.69 16.02
N ALA A 167 9.62 7.71 16.89
CA ALA A 167 8.62 8.76 16.79
C ALA A 167 8.86 9.68 15.58
N MET A 168 10.11 10.10 15.36
CA MET A 168 10.48 10.90 14.18
C MET A 168 10.21 10.14 12.87
N TYR A 169 10.51 8.83 12.85
CA TYR A 169 10.19 8.00 11.69
C TYR A 169 8.69 7.84 11.47
N ALA A 170 7.89 7.70 12.53
CA ALA A 170 6.43 7.64 12.42
C ALA A 170 5.85 8.97 11.91
N LEU A 171 6.29 10.11 12.45
CA LEU A 171 5.91 11.44 11.95
C LEU A 171 6.23 11.59 10.47
N TRP A 172 7.40 11.11 10.03
CA TRP A 172 7.78 11.13 8.62
C TRP A 172 6.85 10.30 7.71
N ILE A 173 6.29 9.20 8.22
CA ILE A 173 5.34 8.37 7.45
C ILE A 173 3.95 9.01 7.38
N GLU A 174 3.50 9.64 8.47
CA GLU A 174 2.12 10.11 8.64
C GLU A 174 1.88 11.51 8.07
N GLU A 175 2.87 12.39 8.17
CA GLU A 175 2.72 13.78 7.77
C GLU A 175 2.99 13.97 6.28
N ARG A 176 2.14 14.76 5.62
CA ARG A 176 2.35 15.15 4.22
C ARG A 176 3.60 16.01 4.05
N GLU A 177 3.86 16.86 5.03
CA GLU A 177 5.01 17.78 5.12
C GLU A 177 5.71 17.56 6.46
N PRO A 178 6.50 16.48 6.60
CA PRO A 178 7.14 16.15 7.86
C PRO A 178 8.20 17.21 8.22
N PRO A 179 8.46 17.44 9.52
CA PRO A 179 9.49 18.38 9.92
C PRO A 179 10.88 17.95 9.42
N PRO A 180 11.79 18.88 9.10
CA PRO A 180 13.12 18.56 8.53
C PRO A 180 13.94 17.57 9.37
N GLU A 181 13.78 17.59 10.69
CA GLU A 181 14.42 16.67 11.62
C GLU A 181 13.90 15.23 11.43
N ALA A 182 12.59 15.08 11.25
CA ALA A 182 11.98 13.78 10.97
C ALA A 182 12.45 13.22 9.63
N GLU A 183 12.51 14.06 8.60
CA GLU A 183 13.06 13.68 7.29
C GLU A 183 14.54 13.28 7.38
N THR A 184 15.35 14.03 8.14
CA THR A 184 16.78 13.73 8.35
C THR A 184 16.96 12.37 9.05
N VAL A 185 16.20 12.13 10.12
CA VAL A 185 16.24 10.85 10.85
C VAL A 185 15.76 9.70 9.95
N ALA A 186 14.67 9.89 9.20
CA ALA A 186 14.16 8.88 8.30
C ALA A 186 15.15 8.55 7.18
N ALA A 187 15.77 9.56 6.56
CA ALA A 187 16.78 9.37 5.53
C ALA A 187 18.00 8.59 6.06
N ALA A 188 18.46 8.88 7.28
CA ALA A 188 19.55 8.14 7.92
C ALA A 188 19.18 6.68 8.22
N LEU A 189 17.98 6.45 8.77
CA LEU A 189 17.47 5.10 9.06
C LEU A 189 17.29 4.27 7.79
N LEU A 190 16.69 4.85 6.75
CA LEU A 190 16.47 4.20 5.45
C LEU A 190 17.80 3.90 4.76
N GLY A 191 18.75 4.83 4.78
CA GLY A 191 20.08 4.60 4.20
C GLY A 191 20.84 3.45 4.90
N ALA A 192 20.78 3.38 6.23
CA ALA A 192 21.37 2.27 6.98
C ALA A 192 20.68 0.92 6.68
N ALA A 193 19.35 0.94 6.52
CA ALA A 193 18.57 -0.25 6.18
C ALA A 193 18.81 -0.74 4.75
N ASP A 194 18.95 0.18 3.79
CA ASP A 194 19.31 -0.12 2.41
C ASP A 194 20.72 -0.70 2.32
N ALA A 195 21.69 -0.13 3.04
CA ALA A 195 23.04 -0.68 3.13
C ALA A 195 23.05 -2.09 3.72
N ALA A 196 22.21 -2.36 4.74
CA ALA A 196 22.06 -3.70 5.29
C ALA A 196 21.45 -4.68 4.28
N ALA A 197 20.43 -4.27 3.52
CA ALA A 197 19.85 -5.08 2.46
C ALA A 197 20.86 -5.38 1.33
N ALA A 198 21.64 -4.37 0.92
CA ALA A 198 22.70 -4.50 -0.08
C ALA A 198 23.81 -5.46 0.39
N ARG A 199 24.22 -5.38 1.66
CA ARG A 199 25.19 -6.30 2.24
C ARG A 199 24.71 -7.76 2.18
N VAL A 200 23.42 -7.98 2.43
CA VAL A 200 22.84 -9.33 2.57
C VAL A 200 22.55 -10.03 1.25
N ALA A 201 22.27 -9.27 0.19
CA ALA A 201 21.78 -9.83 -1.08
C ALA A 201 22.41 -9.21 -2.33
N GLY A 202 23.34 -8.28 -2.17
CA GLY A 202 23.93 -7.49 -3.24
C GLY A 202 23.15 -6.19 -3.51
N ALA A 203 23.89 -5.15 -3.91
CA ALA A 203 23.35 -3.81 -4.10
C ALA A 203 22.33 -3.77 -5.27
N GLN A 204 22.63 -4.45 -6.38
CA GLN A 204 21.71 -4.57 -7.52
C GLN A 204 20.40 -5.28 -7.15
N THR A 205 20.47 -6.39 -6.39
CA THR A 205 19.28 -7.09 -5.91
C THR A 205 18.45 -6.21 -4.97
N ALA A 206 19.10 -5.47 -4.07
CA ALA A 206 18.40 -4.55 -3.16
C ALA A 206 17.71 -3.42 -3.92
N ALA A 207 18.35 -2.82 -4.93
CA ALA A 207 17.75 -1.81 -5.79
C ALA A 207 16.53 -2.37 -6.55
N MET A 208 16.66 -3.57 -7.13
CA MET A 208 15.57 -4.24 -7.83
C MET A 208 14.41 -4.59 -6.90
N ALA A 209 14.70 -5.11 -5.70
CA ALA A 209 13.71 -5.43 -4.68
C ALA A 209 12.92 -4.18 -4.25
N LEU A 210 13.59 -3.04 -4.10
CA LEU A 210 12.93 -1.76 -3.77
C LEU A 210 11.92 -1.36 -4.86
N ILE A 211 12.30 -1.43 -6.14
CA ILE A 211 11.43 -1.07 -7.26
C ILE A 211 10.28 -2.07 -7.38
N ARG A 212 10.56 -3.37 -7.30
CA ARG A 212 9.54 -4.41 -7.42
C ARG A 212 8.55 -4.37 -6.25
N ALA A 213 9.01 -4.14 -5.02
CA ALA A 213 8.13 -3.95 -3.88
C ALA A 213 7.19 -2.76 -4.12
N GLN A 214 7.70 -1.63 -4.62
CA GLN A 214 6.86 -0.49 -4.98
C GLN A 214 5.88 -0.82 -6.11
N ALA A 215 6.30 -1.53 -7.15
CA ALA A 215 5.44 -1.93 -8.25
C ALA A 215 4.32 -2.86 -7.78
N LEU A 216 4.63 -3.83 -6.91
CA LEU A 216 3.65 -4.71 -6.29
C LEU A 216 2.66 -3.94 -5.41
N LYS A 217 3.16 -2.99 -4.60
CA LYS A 217 2.33 -2.10 -3.79
C LYS A 217 1.34 -1.32 -4.65
N GLN A 218 1.82 -0.64 -5.69
CA GLN A 218 0.97 0.11 -6.60
C GLN A 218 -0.02 -0.80 -7.35
N SER A 219 0.41 -1.99 -7.78
CA SER A 219 -0.47 -2.95 -8.45
C SER A 219 -1.62 -3.41 -7.55
N PHE A 220 -1.34 -3.65 -6.27
CA PHE A 220 -2.35 -4.13 -5.32
C PHE A 220 -3.32 -3.02 -4.93
N LEU A 221 -2.81 -1.80 -4.73
CA LEU A 221 -3.66 -0.63 -4.49
C LEU A 221 -4.57 -0.34 -5.69
N TRP A 222 -4.00 -0.31 -6.90
CA TRP A 222 -4.76 -0.15 -8.13
C TRP A 222 -5.81 -1.26 -8.30
N PHE A 223 -5.45 -2.53 -8.04
CA PHE A 223 -6.40 -3.63 -8.14
C PHE A 223 -7.53 -3.54 -7.10
N THR A 224 -7.19 -3.14 -5.87
CA THR A 224 -8.18 -2.88 -4.82
C THR A 224 -9.15 -1.80 -5.25
N ASP A 225 -8.64 -0.68 -5.76
CA ASP A 225 -9.47 0.43 -6.22
C ASP A 225 -10.36 0.04 -7.42
N ARG A 226 -9.76 -0.61 -8.42
CA ARG A 226 -10.42 -0.97 -9.69
C ARG A 226 -11.43 -2.12 -9.56
N TYR A 227 -11.14 -3.13 -8.74
CA TYR A 227 -11.95 -4.36 -8.63
C TYR A 227 -12.50 -4.58 -7.23
N GLY A 228 -11.68 -4.35 -6.20
CA GLY A 228 -12.06 -4.59 -4.80
C GLY A 228 -13.17 -3.66 -4.31
N THR A 229 -13.03 -2.35 -4.54
CA THR A 229 -14.00 -1.32 -4.11
C THR A 229 -15.38 -1.54 -4.77
N PRO A 230 -15.51 -1.65 -6.11
CA PRO A 230 -16.82 -1.80 -6.72
C PRO A 230 -17.47 -3.14 -6.35
N ALA A 231 -16.68 -4.21 -6.24
CA ALA A 231 -17.18 -5.51 -5.78
C ALA A 231 -17.70 -5.44 -4.33
N ALA A 232 -16.97 -4.78 -3.44
CA ALA A 232 -17.38 -4.63 -2.04
C ALA A 232 -18.73 -3.89 -1.93
N VAL A 233 -18.92 -2.85 -2.74
CA VAL A 233 -20.19 -2.11 -2.81
C VAL A 233 -21.31 -2.99 -3.39
N ALA A 234 -21.06 -3.65 -4.52
CA ALA A 234 -22.08 -4.47 -5.19
C ALA A 234 -22.52 -5.70 -4.37
N LEU A 235 -21.60 -6.29 -3.61
CA LEU A 235 -21.87 -7.45 -2.76
C LEU A 235 -22.43 -7.07 -1.38
N ASP A 236 -22.45 -5.78 -1.03
CA ASP A 236 -22.61 -5.31 0.36
C ASP A 236 -21.69 -6.11 1.32
N GLY A 237 -20.42 -6.23 0.93
CA GLY A 237 -19.55 -7.28 1.45
C GLY A 237 -18.11 -7.18 1.00
N PHE A 238 -17.41 -8.32 0.90
CA PHE A 238 -16.04 -8.36 0.40
C PHE A 238 -15.79 -9.57 -0.53
N PRO A 239 -14.96 -9.42 -1.57
CA PRO A 239 -14.49 -10.54 -2.37
C PRO A 239 -13.58 -11.48 -1.57
N LEU A 240 -13.99 -12.75 -1.43
CA LEU A 240 -13.22 -13.84 -0.81
C LEU A 240 -11.93 -14.13 -1.57
N ASP A 241 -11.97 -13.96 -2.89
CA ASP A 241 -10.92 -14.26 -3.85
C ASP A 241 -10.04 -13.05 -4.19
N LEU A 242 -10.09 -11.95 -3.43
CA LEU A 242 -9.35 -10.71 -3.71
C LEU A 242 -7.86 -10.94 -4.03
N TYR A 243 -7.15 -11.70 -3.18
CA TYR A 243 -5.73 -11.95 -3.37
C TYR A 243 -5.45 -12.96 -4.49
N ALA A 244 -6.28 -14.01 -4.62
CA ALA A 244 -6.15 -14.98 -5.70
C ALA A 244 -6.35 -14.31 -7.07
N ALA A 245 -7.35 -13.46 -7.19
CA ALA A 245 -7.63 -12.66 -8.38
C ALA A 245 -6.53 -11.64 -8.68
N TRP A 246 -6.00 -10.96 -7.67
CA TRP A 246 -4.84 -10.08 -7.85
C TRP A 246 -3.60 -10.87 -8.31
N ARG A 247 -3.31 -12.04 -7.71
CA ARG A 247 -2.20 -12.90 -8.16
C ARG A 247 -2.37 -13.35 -9.60
N TRP A 248 -3.59 -13.72 -9.99
CA TRP A 248 -3.93 -14.05 -11.37
C TRP A 248 -3.65 -12.86 -12.29
N LYS A 249 -4.04 -11.64 -11.90
CA LYS A 249 -3.72 -10.41 -12.64
C LYS A 249 -2.21 -10.18 -12.79
N VAL A 250 -1.43 -10.42 -11.74
CA VAL A 250 0.03 -10.25 -11.81
C VAL A 250 0.64 -11.29 -12.76
N ARG A 251 0.17 -12.54 -12.73
CA ARG A 251 0.80 -13.66 -13.44
C ARG A 251 0.31 -13.84 -14.88
N GLU A 252 -1.00 -13.89 -15.06
CA GLU A 252 -1.65 -14.18 -16.34
C GLU A 252 -1.94 -12.91 -17.13
N ASP A 253 -2.13 -11.80 -16.41
CA ASP A 253 -2.41 -10.51 -17.01
C ASP A 253 -1.20 -9.56 -16.96
N LEU A 254 -0.03 -10.00 -16.48
CA LEU A 254 1.20 -9.19 -16.48
C LEU A 254 1.01 -7.77 -15.89
N LEU A 255 0.21 -7.65 -14.83
CA LEU A 255 -0.19 -6.36 -14.27
C LEU A 255 1.01 -5.51 -13.81
N VAL A 256 2.03 -6.14 -13.23
CA VAL A 256 3.23 -5.46 -12.72
C VAL A 256 4.10 -4.96 -13.86
N GLU A 257 4.26 -5.78 -14.91
CA GLU A 257 5.02 -5.49 -16.11
C GLU A 257 4.45 -4.26 -16.81
N ARG A 258 3.12 -4.16 -16.94
CA ARG A 258 2.49 -2.99 -17.56
C ARG A 258 2.68 -1.71 -16.75
N GLY A 259 2.54 -1.78 -15.43
CA GLY A 259 2.74 -0.65 -14.53
C GLY A 259 4.21 -0.33 -14.20
N TRP A 260 5.15 -1.09 -14.78
CA TRP A 260 6.58 -0.99 -14.45
C TRP A 260 7.16 0.38 -14.79
N HIS A 261 6.95 0.85 -16.03
CA HIS A 261 7.47 2.13 -16.48
C HIS A 261 6.99 3.29 -15.59
N ARG A 262 5.70 3.34 -15.24
CA ARG A 262 5.17 4.40 -14.35
C ARG A 262 5.69 4.30 -12.94
N THR A 263 5.91 3.09 -12.45
CA THR A 263 6.52 2.90 -11.14
C THR A 263 7.93 3.45 -11.16
N ARG A 264 8.73 3.14 -12.18
CA ARG A 264 10.07 3.69 -12.38
C ARG A 264 10.03 5.22 -12.47
N ASP A 265 9.16 5.79 -13.29
CA ASP A 265 9.06 7.24 -13.49
C ASP A 265 8.63 7.95 -12.21
N ARG A 266 7.68 7.37 -11.46
CA ARG A 266 7.26 7.90 -10.16
C ARG A 266 8.41 7.85 -9.13
N LEU A 267 9.17 6.75 -9.10
CA LEU A 267 10.33 6.62 -8.23
C LEU A 267 11.43 7.61 -8.61
N ALA A 268 11.67 7.82 -9.91
CA ALA A 268 12.66 8.79 -10.41
C ALA A 268 12.29 10.24 -10.05
N ARG A 269 10.99 10.57 -9.96
CA ARG A 269 10.49 11.88 -9.51
C ARG A 269 10.52 12.07 -7.99
N SER A 270 10.77 11.03 -7.20
CA SER A 270 10.87 11.15 -5.74
C SER A 270 12.33 11.36 -5.33
N PRO A 271 12.72 12.55 -4.81
CA PRO A 271 14.11 12.83 -4.44
C PRO A 271 14.69 11.82 -3.46
N LEU A 272 13.89 11.40 -2.46
CA LEU A 272 14.30 10.41 -1.49
C LEU A 272 14.52 9.03 -2.13
N MET A 273 13.59 8.56 -2.96
CA MET A 273 13.75 7.25 -3.62
C MET A 273 14.93 7.25 -4.58
N LEU A 274 15.12 8.35 -5.32
CA LEU A 274 16.27 8.55 -6.19
C LEU A 274 17.60 8.49 -5.41
N ARG A 275 17.67 9.14 -4.24
CA ARG A 275 18.83 9.06 -3.35
C ARG A 275 19.08 7.63 -2.88
N ARG A 276 18.04 6.90 -2.47
CA ARG A 276 18.13 5.49 -2.04
C ARG A 276 18.65 4.58 -3.16
N LEU A 277 18.08 4.70 -4.37
CA LEU A 277 18.50 3.92 -5.55
C LEU A 277 19.97 4.17 -5.90
N ARG A 278 20.39 5.45 -5.92
CA ARG A 278 21.79 5.83 -6.16
C ARG A 278 22.73 5.27 -5.09
N ALA A 279 22.34 5.30 -3.82
CA ALA A 279 23.13 4.75 -2.72
C ALA A 279 23.31 3.22 -2.82
N LEU A 280 22.36 2.54 -3.46
CA LEU A 280 22.45 1.11 -3.79
C LEU A 280 23.27 0.84 -5.06
N GLY A 281 23.96 1.84 -5.61
CA GLY A 281 24.71 1.72 -6.87
C GLY A 281 23.81 1.49 -8.09
N GLY A 282 22.50 1.66 -7.95
CA GLY A 282 21.57 1.61 -9.06
C GLY A 282 21.56 2.96 -9.77
N ASP A 283 21.94 2.99 -11.05
CA ASP A 283 21.54 4.08 -11.91
C ASP A 283 20.06 3.88 -12.27
N PRO A 284 19.15 4.81 -11.87
CA PRO A 284 17.75 4.72 -12.23
C PRO A 284 17.51 4.64 -13.75
N ALA A 285 18.41 5.21 -14.55
CA ALA A 285 18.36 5.12 -16.01
C ALA A 285 18.84 3.75 -16.53
N ALA A 286 19.76 3.09 -15.81
CA ALA A 286 20.18 1.71 -16.09
C ALA A 286 19.21 0.65 -15.56
N LEU A 287 18.16 1.04 -14.85
CA LEU A 287 17.06 0.13 -14.51
C LEU A 287 16.35 -0.28 -15.80
N THR A 288 16.32 -1.59 -16.04
CA THR A 288 15.76 -2.19 -17.25
C THR A 288 14.36 -1.64 -17.56
N GLU A 289 14.11 -1.35 -18.84
CA GLU A 289 12.80 -0.90 -19.33
C GLU A 289 11.67 -1.87 -19.00
N ARG A 290 12.01 -3.14 -18.79
CA ARG A 290 11.11 -4.22 -18.35
C ARG A 290 11.55 -4.76 -17.00
N PRO A 291 10.63 -5.24 -16.15
CA PRO A 291 11.04 -5.95 -14.95
C PRO A 291 11.84 -7.20 -15.34
N PRO A 292 12.87 -7.58 -14.57
CA PRO A 292 13.57 -8.84 -14.81
C PRO A 292 12.60 -10.03 -14.66
N PRO A 293 12.87 -11.15 -15.34
CA PRO A 293 12.06 -12.36 -15.21
C PRO A 293 11.88 -12.74 -13.74
N ARG A 294 10.68 -13.21 -13.40
CA ARG A 294 10.37 -13.59 -12.03
C ARG A 294 11.16 -14.85 -11.65
N ALA A 295 12.12 -14.67 -10.74
CA ALA A 295 12.77 -15.79 -10.07
C ALA A 295 11.79 -16.51 -9.12
N PRO A 296 12.02 -17.81 -8.84
CA PRO A 296 11.14 -18.57 -7.94
C PRO A 296 11.03 -17.92 -6.55
N GLY A 297 9.80 -17.86 -6.05
CA GLY A 297 9.48 -17.45 -4.68
C GLY A 297 9.77 -18.54 -3.65
N LEU A 298 9.34 -18.33 -2.41
CA LEU A 298 9.42 -19.36 -1.37
C LEU A 298 8.38 -20.48 -1.63
N PRO A 299 8.77 -21.76 -1.57
CA PRO A 299 7.83 -22.88 -1.66
C PRO A 299 6.71 -22.75 -0.62
N GLY A 300 5.48 -23.11 -1.02
CA GLY A 300 4.30 -23.14 -0.14
C GLY A 300 3.65 -21.79 0.16
N LEU A 301 4.24 -20.66 -0.25
CA LEU A 301 3.63 -19.32 -0.15
C LEU A 301 3.28 -18.73 -1.52
N ARG A 302 3.80 -19.30 -2.60
CA ARG A 302 3.51 -18.84 -3.96
C ARG A 302 2.00 -18.88 -4.24
N ASP A 303 1.29 -19.91 -3.83
CA ASP A 303 -0.13 -20.04 -4.18
C ASP A 303 -1.07 -19.27 -3.24
N GLY A 304 -0.50 -18.60 -2.23
CA GLY A 304 -1.22 -17.83 -1.24
C GLY A 304 -1.31 -18.54 0.10
N LEU A 305 -2.25 -18.09 0.93
CA LEU A 305 -2.63 -18.72 2.18
C LEU A 305 -3.89 -19.57 1.99
N PRO A 306 -4.27 -20.41 2.96
CA PRO A 306 -5.58 -21.06 2.93
C PRO A 306 -6.70 -20.03 2.74
N GLU A 307 -7.71 -20.37 1.94
CA GLU A 307 -8.79 -19.46 1.51
C GLU A 307 -9.43 -18.70 2.69
N ARG A 308 -9.73 -19.40 3.79
CA ARG A 308 -10.28 -18.77 5.01
C ARG A 308 -9.37 -17.70 5.61
N ALA A 309 -8.04 -17.84 5.49
CA ALA A 309 -7.09 -16.84 5.95
C ALA A 309 -7.04 -15.63 5.00
N GLU A 310 -7.02 -15.87 3.69
CA GLU A 310 -7.07 -14.78 2.69
C GLU A 310 -8.37 -13.99 2.78
N ALA A 311 -9.51 -14.66 2.95
CA ALA A 311 -10.81 -14.01 3.16
C ALA A 311 -10.81 -13.07 4.37
N ARG A 312 -10.20 -13.46 5.49
CA ARG A 312 -10.08 -12.58 6.67
C ARG A 312 -9.18 -11.38 6.39
N LEU A 313 -8.07 -11.57 5.67
CA LEU A 313 -7.19 -10.48 5.26
C LEU A 313 -7.91 -9.54 4.30
N ALA A 314 -8.67 -10.06 3.32
CA ALA A 314 -9.38 -9.29 2.31
C ALA A 314 -10.46 -8.42 2.95
N ARG A 315 -11.27 -9.00 3.86
CA ARG A 315 -12.25 -8.26 4.65
C ARG A 315 -11.62 -7.10 5.41
N HIS A 316 -10.49 -7.36 6.06
CA HIS A 316 -9.81 -6.33 6.85
C HIS A 316 -9.20 -5.24 5.97
N HIS A 317 -8.52 -5.62 4.89
CA HIS A 317 -7.96 -4.69 3.91
C HIS A 317 -9.03 -3.75 3.36
N LEU A 318 -10.17 -4.29 2.92
CA LEU A 318 -11.25 -3.47 2.36
C LEU A 318 -11.94 -2.61 3.40
N ARG A 319 -12.13 -3.10 4.63
CA ARG A 319 -12.63 -2.25 5.71
C ARG A 319 -11.71 -1.06 5.98
N TRP A 320 -10.40 -1.30 6.05
CA TRP A 320 -9.42 -0.24 6.22
C TRP A 320 -9.40 0.72 5.03
N TRP A 321 -9.38 0.18 3.81
CA TRP A 321 -9.38 0.94 2.55
C TRP A 321 -10.60 1.86 2.43
N LEU A 322 -11.78 1.35 2.81
CA LEU A 322 -13.04 2.09 2.80
C LEU A 322 -13.25 2.93 4.08
N SER A 323 -12.19 3.16 4.86
CA SER A 323 -12.18 3.99 6.08
C SER A 323 -13.21 3.58 7.13
N ASP A 324 -13.48 2.28 7.28
CA ASP A 324 -14.49 1.69 8.18
C ASP A 324 -15.92 2.26 7.99
N ARG A 325 -16.18 2.99 6.91
CA ARG A 325 -17.51 3.59 6.63
C ARG A 325 -18.56 2.53 6.32
N TYR A 326 -18.13 1.36 5.87
CA TYR A 326 -18.99 0.26 5.46
C TYR A 326 -18.84 -0.92 6.41
N ARG A 327 -19.98 -1.40 6.92
CA ARG A 327 -20.04 -2.76 7.46
C ARG A 327 -20.01 -3.68 6.26
N LEU A 328 -19.06 -4.62 6.22
CA LEU A 328 -18.96 -5.65 5.18
C LEU A 328 -19.45 -6.99 5.77
N PRO A 329 -20.77 -7.23 5.85
CA PRO A 329 -21.34 -8.45 6.43
C PRO A 329 -21.22 -9.64 5.49
N ASN A 330 -21.36 -9.41 4.17
CA ASN A 330 -21.42 -10.48 3.19
C ASN A 330 -20.04 -10.80 2.62
N ALA A 331 -19.94 -11.96 1.98
CA ALA A 331 -18.76 -12.38 1.25
C ALA A 331 -19.18 -13.02 -0.08
N GLY A 332 -18.45 -12.72 -1.15
CA GLY A 332 -18.72 -13.23 -2.49
C GLY A 332 -17.44 -13.43 -3.30
N SER A 333 -17.55 -13.87 -4.55
CA SER A 333 -16.41 -13.92 -5.47
C SER A 333 -16.48 -12.73 -6.43
N LEU A 334 -15.32 -12.25 -6.88
CA LEU A 334 -15.23 -11.26 -7.97
C LEU A 334 -15.92 -11.74 -9.25
N HIS A 335 -15.95 -13.05 -9.51
CA HIS A 335 -16.65 -13.63 -10.66
C HIS A 335 -18.17 -13.61 -10.51
N GLY A 336 -18.67 -13.52 -9.27
CA GLY A 336 -20.10 -13.40 -8.99
C GLY A 336 -20.63 -11.96 -9.01
N VAL A 337 -19.76 -10.97 -9.23
CA VAL A 337 -20.17 -9.57 -9.34
C VAL A 337 -20.84 -9.34 -10.70
N PRO A 338 -22.05 -8.74 -10.75
CA PRO A 338 -22.74 -8.47 -11.99
C PRO A 338 -21.92 -7.59 -12.94
N GLU A 339 -21.95 -7.89 -14.24
CA GLU A 339 -21.15 -7.16 -15.24
C GLU A 339 -21.44 -5.65 -15.26
N GLN A 340 -22.67 -5.24 -14.92
CA GLN A 340 -23.09 -3.84 -14.90
C GLN A 340 -22.27 -2.99 -13.91
N VAL A 341 -21.71 -3.61 -12.87
CA VAL A 341 -20.84 -2.95 -11.90
C VAL A 341 -19.52 -2.54 -12.57
N TRP A 342 -19.01 -3.38 -13.46
CA TRP A 342 -17.80 -3.12 -14.24
C TRP A 342 -18.05 -2.08 -15.33
N ASP A 343 -19.20 -2.17 -15.99
CA ASP A 343 -19.63 -1.20 -16.99
C ASP A 343 -19.78 0.21 -16.39
N ALA A 344 -20.38 0.34 -15.19
CA ALA A 344 -20.59 1.63 -14.53
C ALA A 344 -19.27 2.39 -14.27
N HIS A 345 -18.23 1.69 -13.84
CA HIS A 345 -16.92 2.30 -13.60
C HIS A 345 -16.23 2.75 -14.91
N LEU A 346 -16.48 2.06 -16.03
CA LEU A 346 -16.00 2.49 -17.34
C LEU A 346 -16.80 3.67 -17.89
N GLU A 347 -18.09 3.76 -17.59
CA GLU A 347 -18.93 4.90 -17.95
C GLU A 347 -18.47 6.18 -17.25
N GLU A 348 -18.13 6.13 -15.96
CA GLU A 348 -17.56 7.28 -15.25
C GLU A 348 -16.28 7.81 -15.92
N ARG A 349 -15.45 6.89 -16.44
CA ARG A 349 -14.24 7.25 -17.20
C ARG A 349 -14.59 7.85 -18.56
N LEU A 350 -15.59 7.29 -19.26
CA LEU A 350 -16.07 7.83 -20.53
C LEU A 350 -16.61 9.25 -20.34
N ASP A 351 -17.34 9.52 -19.27
CA ASP A 351 -17.81 10.86 -18.91
C ASP A 351 -16.65 11.82 -18.66
N GLY A 352 -15.56 11.35 -18.05
CA GLY A 352 -14.31 12.11 -17.94
C GLY A 352 -13.75 12.52 -19.30
N VAL A 353 -13.75 11.60 -20.27
CA VAL A 353 -13.29 11.87 -21.65
C VAL A 353 -14.23 12.84 -22.36
N ARG A 354 -15.56 12.66 -22.24
CA ARG A 354 -16.56 13.60 -22.80
C ARG A 354 -16.33 15.02 -22.29
N ARG A 355 -16.13 15.19 -20.98
CA ARG A 355 -15.83 16.49 -20.37
C ARG A 355 -14.55 17.12 -20.92
N LEU A 356 -13.47 16.35 -21.08
CA LEU A 356 -12.21 16.85 -21.63
C LEU A 356 -12.37 17.32 -23.08
N LEU A 357 -13.19 16.64 -23.87
CA LEU A 357 -13.50 17.01 -25.25
C LEU A 357 -14.54 18.14 -25.38
N GLY A 358 -15.10 18.64 -24.27
CA GLY A 358 -16.21 19.60 -24.30
C GLY A 358 -17.50 19.04 -24.92
N MET A 359 -17.68 17.72 -24.87
CA MET A 359 -18.83 17.03 -25.44
C MET A 359 -19.97 16.90 -24.42
N PRO A 360 -21.25 16.94 -24.86
CA PRO A 360 -22.40 16.60 -24.03
C PRO A 360 -22.27 15.21 -23.37
N GLY A 361 -22.78 15.07 -22.14
CA GLY A 361 -22.69 13.81 -21.38
C GLY A 361 -23.40 12.62 -22.03
N ASP A 362 -24.40 12.87 -22.86
CA ASP A 362 -25.17 11.88 -23.63
C ASP A 362 -24.54 11.56 -24.99
N THR A 363 -23.36 12.10 -25.31
CA THR A 363 -22.68 11.83 -26.57
C THR A 363 -22.39 10.33 -26.70
N PRO A 364 -22.82 9.68 -27.80
CA PRO A 364 -22.58 8.25 -28.03
C PRO A 364 -21.10 7.90 -27.95
N ALA A 365 -20.76 6.77 -27.31
CA ALA A 365 -19.38 6.34 -27.10
C ALA A 365 -18.58 6.26 -28.41
N ARG A 366 -19.21 5.79 -29.49
CA ARG A 366 -18.59 5.76 -30.82
C ARG A 366 -18.16 7.14 -31.32
N ARG A 367 -19.01 8.17 -31.15
CA ARG A 367 -18.65 9.55 -31.52
C ARG A 367 -17.51 10.12 -30.68
N VAL A 368 -17.45 9.73 -29.40
CA VAL A 368 -16.29 10.05 -28.56
C VAL A 368 -15.03 9.41 -29.14
N ALA A 369 -15.07 8.13 -29.52
CA ALA A 369 -13.93 7.45 -30.13
C ALA A 369 -13.49 8.10 -31.45
N GLU A 370 -14.44 8.48 -32.32
CA GLU A 370 -14.18 9.23 -33.57
C GLU A 370 -13.48 10.56 -33.29
N ALA A 371 -13.97 11.35 -32.33
CA ALA A 371 -13.35 12.62 -31.98
C ALA A 371 -11.93 12.45 -31.43
N VAL A 372 -11.70 11.47 -30.55
CA VAL A 372 -10.34 11.16 -30.06
C VAL A 372 -9.42 10.75 -31.21
N ALA A 373 -9.92 9.96 -32.17
CA ALA A 373 -9.15 9.50 -33.33
C ALA A 373 -8.78 10.64 -34.29
N THR A 374 -9.66 11.64 -34.47
CA THR A 374 -9.38 12.81 -35.33
C THR A 374 -8.32 13.75 -34.78
N GLY A 375 -8.01 13.67 -33.48
CA GLY A 375 -6.92 14.42 -32.86
C GLY A 375 -7.16 14.69 -31.38
N TRP A 376 -6.47 13.96 -30.51
CA TRP A 376 -6.49 14.21 -29.08
C TRP A 376 -5.56 15.37 -28.69
N THR A 377 -6.15 16.51 -28.30
CA THR A 377 -5.41 17.69 -27.82
C THR A 377 -5.85 18.16 -26.43
N ALA A 378 -6.84 17.49 -25.83
CA ALA A 378 -7.55 17.91 -24.61
C ALA A 378 -6.77 17.70 -23.30
N GLY A 379 -5.44 17.67 -23.34
CA GLY A 379 -4.57 17.42 -22.18
C GLY A 379 -4.36 15.94 -21.87
N GLU A 380 -3.85 15.62 -20.67
CA GLU A 380 -3.65 14.23 -20.25
C GLU A 380 -4.97 13.64 -19.73
N PRO A 381 -5.54 12.61 -20.37
CA PRO A 381 -6.68 11.90 -19.80
C PRO A 381 -6.24 11.21 -18.50
N PRO A 382 -7.17 10.93 -17.57
CA PRO A 382 -6.88 10.20 -16.35
C PRO A 382 -6.31 8.82 -16.71
N CYS A 383 -4.99 8.72 -16.61
CA CYS A 383 -4.24 7.61 -17.13
C CYS A 383 -4.03 6.60 -15.98
N GLU A 384 -4.60 5.41 -16.07
CA GLU A 384 -4.49 4.41 -15.01
C GLU A 384 -3.06 3.90 -14.84
N TRP A 385 -2.61 3.66 -13.60
CA TRP A 385 -1.25 3.21 -13.31
C TRP A 385 -0.80 2.00 -14.17
N ALA A 386 -1.70 1.06 -14.45
CA ALA A 386 -1.42 -0.15 -15.21
C ALA A 386 -1.55 0.00 -16.74
N CYS A 387 -1.85 1.19 -17.27
CA CYS A 387 -1.98 1.38 -18.72
C CYS A 387 -0.60 1.41 -19.38
N PRO A 388 -0.30 0.47 -20.31
CA PRO A 388 1.05 0.30 -20.86
C PRO A 388 1.39 1.26 -22.00
N HIS A 389 0.40 1.95 -22.55
CA HIS A 389 0.55 2.70 -23.80
C HIS A 389 1.22 4.06 -23.60
N ALA A 390 2.04 4.46 -24.58
CA ALA A 390 2.78 5.72 -24.55
C ALA A 390 1.93 6.95 -24.91
N VAL A 391 0.81 6.76 -25.63
CA VAL A 391 0.03 7.86 -26.20
C VAL A 391 -1.23 8.13 -25.36
N PRO A 392 -1.46 9.37 -24.89
CA PRO A 392 -2.67 9.76 -24.15
C PRO A 392 -3.99 9.35 -24.83
N ALA A 393 -4.07 9.48 -26.15
CA ALA A 393 -5.25 9.13 -26.94
C ALA A 393 -5.74 7.69 -26.71
N VAL A 394 -4.83 6.72 -26.53
CA VAL A 394 -5.20 5.31 -26.27
C VAL A 394 -6.00 5.21 -24.97
N CYS A 395 -5.61 5.96 -23.93
CA CYS A 395 -6.32 5.96 -22.65
C CYS A 395 -7.74 6.53 -22.77
N ALA A 396 -7.91 7.56 -23.59
CA ALA A 396 -9.20 8.18 -23.86
C ALA A 396 -10.10 7.29 -24.73
N LEU A 397 -9.50 6.52 -25.64
CA LEU A 397 -10.21 5.56 -26.50
C LEU A 397 -10.73 4.34 -25.75
N ILE A 398 -9.99 3.80 -24.77
CA ILE A 398 -10.37 2.57 -24.06
C ILE A 398 -11.82 2.57 -23.55
N PRO A 399 -12.30 3.54 -22.74
CA PRO A 399 -13.67 3.52 -22.26
C PRO A 399 -14.71 3.68 -23.40
N ALA A 400 -14.40 4.47 -24.42
CA ALA A 400 -15.29 4.69 -25.57
C ALA A 400 -15.45 3.43 -26.45
N ILE A 401 -14.33 2.79 -26.78
CA ILE A 401 -14.29 1.52 -27.52
C ILE A 401 -15.00 0.44 -26.72
N HIS A 402 -14.65 0.32 -25.43
CA HIS A 402 -15.26 -0.68 -24.58
C HIS A 402 -16.78 -0.52 -24.54
N ARG A 403 -17.29 0.68 -24.27
CA ARG A 403 -18.73 0.94 -24.24
C ARG A 403 -19.41 0.63 -25.58
N THR A 404 -18.78 1.01 -26.70
CA THR A 404 -19.29 0.71 -28.05
C THR A 404 -19.40 -0.80 -28.30
N LEU A 405 -18.39 -1.58 -27.90
CA LEU A 405 -18.41 -3.05 -28.04
C LEU A 405 -19.46 -3.69 -27.12
N ARG A 406 -19.62 -3.20 -25.89
CA ARG A 406 -20.67 -3.69 -24.97
C ARG A 406 -22.07 -3.44 -25.52
N GLU A 407 -22.32 -2.27 -26.10
CA GLU A 407 -23.58 -1.95 -26.79
C GLU A 407 -23.83 -2.83 -28.03
N ALA A 408 -22.77 -3.32 -28.66
CA ALA A 408 -22.83 -4.31 -29.75
C ALA A 408 -23.00 -5.76 -29.26
N GLY A 409 -23.19 -6.00 -27.96
CA GLY A 409 -23.46 -7.31 -27.38
C GLY A 409 -22.21 -8.12 -26.99
N TYR A 410 -21.03 -7.50 -26.96
CA TYR A 410 -19.82 -8.20 -26.52
C TYR A 410 -19.84 -8.45 -25.00
N GLY A 411 -19.48 -9.66 -24.57
CA GLY A 411 -19.33 -10.08 -23.17
C GLY A 411 -17.92 -9.87 -22.64
N TYR A 412 -17.73 -9.87 -21.31
CA TYR A 412 -16.38 -10.01 -20.76
C TYR A 412 -15.87 -11.44 -20.97
N ALA A 413 -14.65 -11.60 -21.47
CA ALA A 413 -14.04 -12.92 -21.53
C ALA A 413 -13.75 -13.51 -20.14
N ASP A 414 -13.45 -12.61 -19.21
CA ASP A 414 -13.15 -12.87 -17.80
C ASP A 414 -13.41 -11.54 -17.06
N PRO A 415 -14.14 -11.52 -15.93
CA PRO A 415 -14.36 -10.31 -15.12
C PRO A 415 -13.06 -9.62 -14.68
N LEU A 416 -11.99 -10.40 -14.50
CA LEU A 416 -10.64 -9.97 -14.20
C LEU A 416 -9.85 -9.66 -15.47
N ARG A 417 -10.38 -9.73 -16.68
CA ARG A 417 -9.71 -9.30 -17.92
C ARG A 417 -10.62 -8.42 -18.75
N GLN A 418 -11.10 -7.34 -18.13
CA GLN A 418 -12.01 -6.35 -18.73
C GLN A 418 -11.54 -5.75 -20.06
N ARG A 419 -10.25 -5.82 -20.42
CA ARG A 419 -9.78 -5.38 -21.73
C ARG A 419 -10.06 -6.38 -22.87
N VAL A 420 -10.39 -7.63 -22.57
CA VAL A 420 -10.68 -8.64 -23.59
C VAL A 420 -12.17 -8.94 -23.56
N LEU A 421 -12.85 -8.55 -24.64
CA LEU A 421 -14.27 -8.79 -24.84
C LEU A 421 -14.49 -9.92 -25.85
N VAL A 422 -15.60 -10.66 -25.71
CA VAL A 422 -15.97 -11.78 -26.58
C VAL A 422 -17.26 -11.44 -27.30
N GLY A 423 -17.24 -11.48 -28.63
CA GLY A 423 -18.42 -11.28 -29.47
C GLY A 423 -19.34 -12.51 -29.48
N TRP A 424 -20.51 -12.35 -30.09
CA TRP A 424 -21.49 -13.42 -30.30
C TRP A 424 -20.96 -14.55 -31.20
N ASP A 425 -19.98 -14.25 -32.06
CA ASP A 425 -19.25 -15.19 -32.91
C ASP A 425 -18.13 -15.95 -32.16
N GLY A 426 -17.93 -15.66 -30.87
CA GLY A 426 -16.82 -16.18 -30.06
C GLY A 426 -15.49 -15.47 -30.31
N GLY A 427 -15.46 -14.47 -31.21
CA GLY A 427 -14.30 -13.67 -31.52
C GLY A 427 -13.84 -12.86 -30.30
N ARG A 428 -12.53 -12.83 -30.05
CA ARG A 428 -11.94 -12.11 -28.91
C ARG A 428 -11.33 -10.79 -29.38
N THR A 429 -11.70 -9.71 -28.72
CA THR A 429 -11.20 -8.36 -29.02
C THR A 429 -10.44 -7.80 -27.82
N ASP A 430 -9.14 -7.53 -27.97
CA ASP A 430 -8.38 -6.75 -26.99
C ASP A 430 -8.59 -5.26 -27.25
N VAL A 431 -9.33 -4.60 -26.36
CA VAL A 431 -9.69 -3.19 -26.40
C VAL A 431 -8.45 -2.29 -26.44
N VAL A 432 -7.34 -2.69 -25.80
CA VAL A 432 -6.11 -1.88 -25.78
C VAL A 432 -5.45 -1.90 -27.16
N SER A 433 -5.31 -3.09 -27.76
CA SER A 433 -4.75 -3.22 -29.11
C SER A 433 -5.61 -2.49 -30.15
N LEU A 434 -6.94 -2.52 -29.98
CA LEU A 434 -7.85 -1.78 -30.84
C LEU A 434 -7.71 -0.26 -30.68
N ALA A 435 -7.58 0.22 -29.45
CA ALA A 435 -7.30 1.62 -29.15
C ALA A 435 -5.96 2.09 -29.74
N GLU A 436 -4.91 1.26 -29.67
CA GLU A 436 -3.62 1.54 -30.29
C GLU A 436 -3.72 1.63 -31.81
N ALA A 437 -4.45 0.72 -32.45
CA ALA A 437 -4.68 0.75 -33.89
C ALA A 437 -5.42 2.01 -34.35
N ILE A 438 -6.48 2.42 -33.62
CA ILE A 438 -7.23 3.65 -33.91
C ILE A 438 -6.35 4.89 -33.68
N ALA A 439 -5.62 4.95 -32.55
CA ALA A 439 -4.71 6.06 -32.27
C ALA A 439 -3.57 6.18 -33.29
N GLY A 440 -3.19 5.07 -33.93
CA GLY A 440 -2.21 5.02 -35.02
C GLY A 440 -2.75 5.46 -36.40
N GLY A 441 -3.98 5.96 -36.48
CA GLY A 441 -4.62 6.40 -37.72
C GLY A 441 -5.51 5.34 -38.39
N GLY A 442 -5.77 4.21 -37.72
CA GLY A 442 -6.73 3.23 -38.19
C GLY A 442 -8.16 3.78 -38.22
N PRO A 443 -8.94 3.54 -39.27
CA PRO A 443 -10.31 4.08 -39.37
C PRO A 443 -11.22 3.38 -38.36
N VAL A 444 -11.89 4.19 -37.52
CA VAL A 444 -12.79 3.73 -36.45
C VAL A 444 -13.89 2.81 -37.00
N ASP A 445 -14.47 3.16 -38.15
CA ASP A 445 -15.57 2.39 -38.77
C ASP A 445 -15.17 1.01 -39.27
N ALA A 446 -13.89 0.80 -39.63
CA ALA A 446 -13.40 -0.50 -40.06
C ALA A 446 -13.01 -1.38 -38.86
N LEU A 447 -12.68 -0.76 -37.73
CA LEU A 447 -12.10 -1.41 -36.56
C LEU A 447 -13.14 -1.69 -35.47
N LEU A 448 -14.17 -0.86 -35.35
CA LEU A 448 -15.30 -1.12 -34.47
C LEU A 448 -16.44 -1.72 -35.27
N PRO A 449 -16.95 -2.91 -34.88
CA PRO A 449 -18.13 -3.46 -35.52
C PRO A 449 -19.27 -2.46 -35.42
N MET A 450 -19.96 -2.25 -36.55
CA MET A 450 -21.27 -1.62 -36.51
C MET A 450 -22.16 -2.45 -35.60
N ALA A 451 -23.04 -1.81 -34.82
CA ALA A 451 -24.13 -2.51 -34.15
C ALA A 451 -25.05 -3.14 -35.21
N GLY A 452 -24.65 -4.29 -35.73
CA GLY A 452 -25.44 -5.10 -36.63
C GLY A 452 -26.63 -5.57 -35.84
N LYS A 453 -27.83 -5.18 -36.30
CA LYS A 453 -29.12 -5.57 -35.72
C LYS A 453 -29.09 -7.00 -35.18
N ALA A 454 -29.12 -7.15 -33.86
CA ALA A 454 -29.54 -8.38 -33.20
C ALA A 454 -31.09 -8.55 -33.27
N SER A 455 -31.73 -7.97 -34.28
CA SER A 455 -33.16 -8.15 -34.56
C SER A 455 -33.24 -9.16 -35.71
N ASP A 456 -33.39 -10.44 -35.35
CA ASP A 456 -34.14 -11.48 -36.09
C ASP A 456 -33.79 -12.90 -35.58
N VAL A 457 -33.60 -13.10 -34.27
CA VAL A 457 -33.63 -14.43 -33.65
C VAL A 457 -34.65 -14.41 -32.52
N SER A 458 -35.92 -14.48 -32.91
CA SER A 458 -37.07 -14.77 -32.03
C SER A 458 -37.38 -16.25 -32.06
#